data_AF-J0P2W5-F1
#
_entry.id   AF-J0P2W5-F1
#
_cell.length_a   1.000
_cell.length_b   1.000
_cell.length_c   1.000
_cell.angle_alpha   90.00
_cell.angle_beta   90.00
_cell.angle_gamma   90.00
#
_symmetry.space_group_name_H-M   'P 1'
#
loop_
_entity.id
_entity.type
_entity.pdbx_description
1 polymer ?
#
loop_
_entity_poly.entity_id
_entity_poly.type
_entity_poly.pdbx_seq_one_letter_code
_entity_poly.pdbx_strand_id
1 'polypeptide(L)'
;MEAYQDQEEDPGAPERPGPGEAREGRPSPAERARLMRERNAALEGPRAVEAAREVALRQLDTRARSRRELLGAIASRGFRDGVGQEVVARLEAVGLVDDRAFARALVRERFAARGRTGPALVAELRRKGLDGDTIDEAVSTISADDEYDRARRLVEDRARSVRGMPRRAAYRRLAGMLARKGYGPDVSARAVCEALDALGSGDGEDGPWQDGEAGWGA
;
A
#
# COMPACT_ATOMS: atom_id res chain seq x y z
N MET A 1 -32.86 83.76 35.97
CA MET A 1 -33.50 84.16 34.70
C MET A 1 -32.38 84.22 33.68
N GLU A 2 -32.25 83.34 32.71
CA GLU A 2 -33.16 82.36 32.11
C GLU A 2 -32.30 81.33 31.36
N ALA A 3 -32.80 80.10 31.25
CA ALA A 3 -32.05 78.90 30.90
C ALA A 3 -31.52 78.90 29.45
N TYR A 4 -30.25 78.50 29.27
CA TYR A 4 -29.77 78.01 27.98
C TYR A 4 -29.98 76.49 27.94
N GLN A 5 -30.86 76.07 27.05
CA GLN A 5 -31.13 74.67 26.73
C GLN A 5 -29.96 74.09 25.93
N ASP A 6 -29.52 72.93 26.39
CA ASP A 6 -28.51 72.07 25.80
C ASP A 6 -29.25 70.99 24.98
N GLN A 7 -29.04 70.98 23.66
CA GLN A 7 -29.43 69.88 22.77
C GLN A 7 -28.37 69.74 21.67
N GLU A 8 -27.32 68.96 21.94
CA GLU A 8 -26.51 68.36 20.89
C GLU A 8 -27.23 67.12 20.36
N GLU A 9 -27.71 67.20 19.11
CA GLU A 9 -28.15 66.05 18.32
C GLU A 9 -26.92 65.24 17.87
N ASP A 10 -26.82 64.00 18.35
CA ASP A 10 -25.80 63.03 17.96
C ASP A 10 -26.12 62.44 16.55
N PRO A 11 -25.23 62.59 15.55
CA PRO A 11 -25.47 62.06 14.21
C PRO A 11 -25.33 60.53 14.16
N GLY A 12 -26.48 59.86 14.16
CA GLY A 12 -26.77 58.51 13.64
C GLY A 12 -25.58 57.57 13.39
N ALA A 13 -25.35 56.65 14.33
CA ALA A 13 -24.48 55.50 14.15
C ALA A 13 -24.98 54.61 12.97
N PRO A 14 -24.07 54.04 12.15
CA PRO A 14 -24.46 53.17 11.04
C PRO A 14 -25.18 51.92 11.55
N GLU A 15 -26.33 51.61 10.95
CA GLU A 15 -27.14 50.43 11.25
C GLU A 15 -26.27 49.16 11.21
N ARG A 16 -26.31 48.40 12.31
CA ARG A 16 -25.71 47.06 12.35
C ARG A 16 -26.60 46.13 11.52
N PRO A 17 -26.04 45.37 10.55
CA PRO A 17 -26.84 44.43 9.78
C PRO A 17 -27.48 43.39 10.72
N GLY A 18 -28.77 43.15 10.50
CA GLY A 18 -29.62 42.36 11.39
C GLY A 18 -29.20 40.89 11.51
N PRO A 19 -29.60 40.19 12.59
CA PRO A 19 -29.31 38.78 12.80
C PRO A 19 -30.21 37.94 11.90
N GLY A 20 -29.88 37.85 10.61
CA GLY A 20 -30.73 37.15 9.64
C GLY A 20 -30.17 36.98 8.23
N GLU A 21 -29.06 37.62 7.89
CA GLU A 21 -28.37 37.30 6.64
C GLU A 21 -27.56 36.03 6.83
N ALA A 22 -28.21 34.91 6.47
CA ALA A 22 -27.60 33.61 6.39
C ALA A 22 -26.26 33.72 5.66
N ARG A 23 -25.17 33.55 6.41
CA ARG A 23 -23.87 33.21 5.83
C ARG A 23 -24.13 31.95 5.01
N GLU A 24 -24.25 32.07 3.68
CA GLU A 24 -24.20 30.91 2.79
C GLU A 24 -22.94 30.14 3.19
N GLY A 25 -23.15 29.04 3.91
CA GLY A 25 -22.07 28.28 4.50
C GLY A 25 -21.17 27.83 3.37
N ARG A 26 -19.85 27.99 3.55
CA ARG A 26 -18.88 27.43 2.58
C ARG A 26 -19.27 25.98 2.31
N PRO A 27 -19.36 25.57 1.02
CA PRO A 27 -19.81 24.23 0.69
C PRO A 27 -18.96 23.18 1.40
N SER A 28 -19.62 22.15 1.91
CA SER A 28 -18.96 21.05 2.61
C SER A 28 -17.94 20.35 1.70
N PRO A 29 -16.94 19.64 2.25
CA PRO A 29 -15.98 18.89 1.45
C PRO A 29 -16.64 17.93 0.45
N ALA A 30 -17.75 17.28 0.85
CA ALA A 30 -18.51 16.37 -0.01
C ALA A 30 -19.20 17.10 -1.17
N GLU A 31 -19.80 18.26 -0.91
CA GLU A 31 -20.43 19.09 -1.95
C GLU A 31 -19.39 19.65 -2.92
N ARG A 32 -18.25 20.12 -2.43
CA ARG A 32 -17.13 20.56 -3.27
C ARG A 32 -16.65 19.44 -4.19
N ALA A 33 -16.53 18.22 -3.68
CA ALA A 33 -16.15 17.06 -4.48
C ALA A 33 -17.22 16.73 -5.54
N ARG A 34 -18.52 16.79 -5.18
CA ARG A 34 -19.63 16.58 -6.12
C ARG A 34 -19.60 17.60 -7.26
N LEU A 35 -19.54 18.89 -6.94
CA LEU A 35 -19.50 19.99 -7.90
C LEU A 35 -18.26 19.89 -8.81
N MET A 36 -17.10 19.51 -8.25
CA MET A 36 -15.90 19.26 -9.05
C MET A 36 -16.13 18.15 -10.07
N ARG A 37 -16.74 17.04 -9.67
CA ARG A 37 -17.01 15.92 -10.58
C ARG A 37 -18.00 16.31 -11.67
N GLU A 38 -19.09 17.01 -11.32
CA GLU A 38 -20.09 17.52 -12.28
C GLU A 38 -19.44 18.45 -13.30
N ARG A 39 -18.62 19.40 -12.84
CA ARG A 39 -17.84 20.30 -13.70
C ARG A 39 -16.93 19.51 -14.66
N ASN A 40 -16.19 18.53 -14.14
CA ASN A 40 -15.26 17.76 -14.97
C ASN A 40 -16.00 16.83 -15.95
N ALA A 41 -17.17 16.33 -15.59
CA ALA A 41 -18.01 15.52 -16.47
C ALA A 41 -18.57 16.34 -17.64
N ALA A 42 -18.88 17.62 -17.40
CA ALA A 42 -19.36 18.56 -18.40
C ALA A 42 -18.25 19.09 -19.35
N LEU A 43 -16.97 18.84 -19.04
CA LEU A 43 -15.88 19.22 -19.95
C LEU A 43 -15.92 18.37 -21.23
N GLU A 44 -15.63 19.02 -22.35
CA GLU A 44 -15.65 18.41 -23.68
C GLU A 44 -14.35 18.65 -24.44
N GLY A 45 -14.10 17.78 -25.42
CA GLY A 45 -13.03 17.93 -26.39
C GLY A 45 -11.64 18.12 -25.75
N PRO A 46 -10.80 19.00 -26.33
CA PRO A 46 -9.42 19.19 -25.87
C PRO A 46 -9.29 19.59 -24.40
N ARG A 47 -10.22 20.41 -23.88
CA ARG A 47 -10.19 20.87 -22.48
C ARG A 47 -10.39 19.72 -21.49
N ALA A 48 -11.25 18.76 -21.81
CA ALA A 48 -11.45 17.57 -20.99
C ALA A 48 -10.17 16.73 -20.94
N VAL A 49 -9.55 16.51 -22.10
CA VAL A 49 -8.32 15.71 -22.25
C VAL A 49 -7.15 16.35 -21.49
N GLU A 50 -6.96 17.67 -21.62
CA GLU A 50 -5.89 18.39 -20.92
C GLU A 50 -6.07 18.33 -19.39
N ALA A 51 -7.27 18.61 -18.89
CA ALA A 51 -7.55 18.57 -17.46
C ALA A 51 -7.40 17.15 -16.88
N ALA A 52 -7.83 16.11 -17.61
CA ALA A 52 -7.61 14.72 -17.21
C ALA A 52 -6.13 14.33 -17.26
N ARG A 53 -5.37 14.81 -18.25
CA ARG A 53 -3.92 14.62 -18.35
C ARG A 53 -3.20 15.18 -17.14
N GLU A 54 -3.53 16.38 -16.69
CA GLU A 54 -2.93 16.92 -15.46
C GLU A 54 -3.20 16.05 -14.22
N VAL A 55 -4.38 15.42 -14.13
CA VAL A 55 -4.67 14.48 -13.04
C VAL A 55 -3.72 13.29 -13.11
N ALA A 56 -3.53 12.71 -14.30
CA ALA A 56 -2.63 11.58 -14.50
C ALA A 56 -1.17 11.95 -14.20
N LEU A 57 -0.68 13.09 -14.71
CA LEU A 57 0.68 13.56 -14.48
C LEU A 57 0.96 13.77 -12.98
N ARG A 58 0.06 14.42 -12.25
CA ARG A 58 0.18 14.57 -10.78
C ARG A 58 0.27 13.20 -10.06
N GLN A 59 -0.41 12.17 -10.55
CA GLN A 59 -0.30 10.83 -9.98
C GLN A 59 1.08 10.21 -10.23
N LEU A 60 1.62 10.41 -11.44
CA LEU A 60 2.92 9.90 -11.88
C LEU A 60 4.09 10.63 -11.20
N ASP A 61 3.97 11.94 -10.97
CA ASP A 61 4.97 12.73 -10.22
C ASP A 61 5.16 12.21 -8.79
N THR A 62 4.12 11.62 -8.20
CA THR A 62 4.19 11.05 -6.85
C THR A 62 4.87 9.67 -6.84
N ARG A 63 4.46 8.80 -7.78
CA ARG A 63 5.00 7.44 -7.94
C ARG A 63 4.54 6.86 -9.27
N ALA A 64 5.25 5.83 -9.75
CA ALA A 64 4.78 4.98 -10.84
C ALA A 64 3.36 4.42 -10.55
N ARG A 65 2.53 4.36 -11.60
CA ARG A 65 1.14 3.90 -11.57
C ARG A 65 0.89 2.93 -12.70
N SER A 66 0.01 1.95 -12.48
CA SER A 66 -0.54 1.17 -13.58
C SER A 66 -1.58 1.95 -14.36
N ARG A 67 -1.86 1.51 -15.59
CA ARG A 67 -2.96 2.01 -16.43
C ARG A 67 -4.29 2.04 -15.67
N ARG A 68 -4.63 0.97 -14.96
CA ARG A 68 -5.86 0.89 -14.15
C ARG A 68 -5.88 1.92 -13.02
N GLU A 69 -4.76 2.12 -12.33
CA GLU A 69 -4.67 3.13 -11.26
C GLU A 69 -4.92 4.54 -11.80
N LEU A 70 -4.39 4.86 -12.98
CA LEU A 70 -4.60 6.16 -13.63
C LEU A 70 -6.04 6.35 -14.08
N LEU A 71 -6.64 5.34 -14.72
CA LEU A 71 -8.05 5.39 -15.12
C LEU A 71 -8.96 5.60 -13.90
N GLY A 72 -8.71 4.87 -12.81
CA GLY A 72 -9.45 5.05 -11.56
C GLY A 72 -9.27 6.44 -10.95
N ALA A 73 -8.05 7.00 -10.99
CA ALA A 73 -7.78 8.35 -10.51
C ALA A 73 -8.52 9.41 -11.34
N ILE A 74 -8.51 9.30 -12.67
CA ILE A 74 -9.22 10.20 -13.59
C ILE A 74 -10.73 10.09 -13.37
N ALA A 75 -11.28 8.87 -13.34
CA ALA A 75 -12.70 8.64 -13.09
C ALA A 75 -13.15 9.18 -11.72
N SER A 76 -12.33 9.05 -10.67
CA SER A 76 -12.64 9.60 -9.34
C SER A 76 -12.83 11.12 -9.34
N ARG A 77 -12.22 11.82 -10.31
CA ARG A 77 -12.36 13.26 -10.51
C ARG A 77 -13.58 13.63 -11.38
N GLY A 78 -14.35 12.66 -11.88
CA GLY A 78 -15.58 12.87 -12.62
C GLY A 78 -15.43 12.98 -14.14
N PHE A 79 -14.25 12.68 -14.69
CA PHE A 79 -14.08 12.65 -16.15
C PHE A 79 -14.77 11.41 -16.76
N ARG A 80 -15.25 11.56 -18.00
CA ARG A 80 -15.82 10.47 -18.79
C ARG A 80 -14.76 9.40 -19.10
N ASP A 81 -15.18 8.14 -19.16
CA ASP A 81 -14.28 7.01 -19.40
C ASP A 81 -13.49 7.13 -20.70
N GLY A 82 -14.12 7.58 -21.79
CA GLY A 82 -13.45 7.77 -23.08
C GLY A 82 -12.30 8.77 -23.00
N VAL A 83 -12.46 9.87 -22.26
CA VAL A 83 -11.40 10.88 -22.03
C VAL A 83 -10.25 10.26 -21.25
N GLY A 84 -10.55 9.48 -20.20
CA GLY A 84 -9.54 8.79 -19.42
C GLY A 84 -8.73 7.78 -20.25
N GLN A 85 -9.41 6.99 -21.08
CA GLN A 85 -8.76 6.02 -21.97
C GLN A 85 -7.86 6.70 -23.00
N GLU A 86 -8.32 7.79 -23.62
CA GLU A 86 -7.53 8.58 -24.57
C GLU A 86 -6.27 9.15 -23.92
N VAL A 87 -6.39 9.76 -22.74
CA VAL A 87 -5.25 10.31 -22.01
C VAL A 87 -4.24 9.22 -21.67
N VAL A 88 -4.67 8.11 -21.09
CA VAL A 88 -3.75 7.06 -20.67
C VAL A 88 -3.09 6.37 -21.88
N ALA A 89 -3.82 6.17 -22.98
CA ALA A 89 -3.23 5.66 -24.22
C ALA A 89 -2.14 6.59 -24.79
N ARG A 90 -2.34 7.91 -24.73
CA ARG A 90 -1.31 8.88 -25.14
C ARG A 90 -0.08 8.85 -24.24
N LEU A 91 -0.28 8.73 -22.93
CA LEU A 91 0.83 8.62 -21.96
C LEU A 91 1.62 7.33 -22.15
N GLU A 92 0.95 6.24 -22.49
CA GLU A 92 1.56 4.95 -22.84
C GLU A 92 2.36 5.06 -24.16
N ALA A 93 1.81 5.71 -25.18
CA ALA A 93 2.50 5.92 -26.46
C ALA A 93 3.81 6.71 -26.35
N VAL A 94 3.92 7.61 -25.35
CA VAL A 94 5.15 8.36 -25.07
C VAL A 94 6.03 7.71 -23.98
N GLY A 95 5.68 6.51 -23.52
CA GLY A 95 6.46 5.73 -22.56
C GLY A 95 6.39 6.23 -21.10
N LEU A 96 5.45 7.12 -20.77
CA LEU A 96 5.23 7.56 -19.38
C LEU A 96 4.42 6.53 -18.57
N VAL A 97 3.70 5.64 -19.25
CA VAL A 97 2.95 4.53 -18.64
C VAL A 97 3.41 3.25 -19.30
N ASP A 98 3.86 2.30 -18.49
CA ASP A 98 4.24 0.96 -18.93
C ASP A 98 3.91 -0.02 -17.81
N ASP A 99 2.85 -0.80 -18.03
CA ASP A 99 2.37 -1.79 -17.05
C ASP A 99 3.38 -2.93 -16.84
N ARG A 100 4.17 -3.31 -17.86
CA ARG A 100 5.23 -4.32 -17.72
C ARG A 100 6.38 -3.80 -16.88
N ALA A 101 6.85 -2.59 -17.16
CA ALA A 101 7.89 -1.96 -16.33
C ALA A 101 7.43 -1.75 -14.89
N PHE A 102 6.17 -1.32 -14.70
CA PHE A 102 5.55 -1.20 -13.40
C PHE A 102 5.50 -2.55 -12.67
N ALA A 103 5.06 -3.62 -13.33
CA ALA A 103 4.98 -4.96 -12.76
C ALA A 103 6.35 -5.46 -12.31
N ARG A 104 7.38 -5.37 -13.17
CA ARG A 104 8.75 -5.77 -12.84
C ARG A 104 9.31 -4.99 -11.66
N ALA A 105 9.11 -3.68 -11.62
CA ALA A 105 9.56 -2.85 -10.51
C ALA A 105 8.87 -3.24 -9.19
N LEU A 106 7.55 -3.45 -9.23
CA LEU A 106 6.76 -3.84 -8.08
C LEU A 106 7.16 -5.22 -7.55
N VAL A 107 7.38 -6.20 -8.43
CA VAL A 107 7.88 -7.53 -8.06
C VAL A 107 9.21 -7.42 -7.32
N ARG A 108 10.20 -6.74 -7.92
CA ARG A 108 11.52 -6.54 -7.28
C ARG A 108 11.39 -5.89 -5.91
N GLU A 109 10.61 -4.81 -5.79
CA GLU A 109 10.41 -4.11 -4.53
C GLU A 109 9.76 -5.00 -3.47
N ARG A 110 8.71 -5.75 -3.82
CA ARG A 110 7.98 -6.62 -2.88
C ARG A 110 8.80 -7.83 -2.47
N PHE A 111 9.54 -8.42 -3.39
CA PHE A 111 10.44 -9.52 -3.10
C PHE A 111 11.58 -9.06 -2.17
N ALA A 112 12.27 -7.97 -2.52
CA ALA A 112 13.36 -7.43 -1.71
C ALA A 112 12.89 -6.94 -0.33
N ALA A 113 11.86 -6.10 -0.26
CA ALA A 113 11.46 -5.46 1.01
C ALA A 113 10.63 -6.38 1.92
N ARG A 114 9.77 -7.24 1.34
CA ARG A 114 8.78 -8.04 2.11
C ARG A 114 8.96 -9.54 1.95
N GLY A 115 9.81 -10.00 1.05
CA GLY A 115 10.02 -11.42 0.75
C GLY A 115 8.75 -12.10 0.26
N ARG A 116 7.90 -11.38 -0.49
CA ARG A 116 6.71 -11.95 -1.12
C ARG A 116 7.08 -12.54 -2.47
N THR A 117 6.50 -13.69 -2.80
CA THR A 117 6.72 -14.42 -4.05
C THR A 117 5.41 -15.05 -4.55
N GLY A 118 5.45 -15.65 -5.75
CA GLY A 118 4.43 -16.56 -6.26
C GLY A 118 2.98 -16.03 -6.13
N PRO A 119 2.04 -16.83 -5.59
CA PRO A 119 0.63 -16.44 -5.49
C PRO A 119 0.36 -15.13 -4.74
N ALA A 120 1.20 -14.78 -3.76
CA ALA A 120 1.03 -13.54 -3.00
C ALA A 120 1.36 -12.30 -3.86
N LEU A 121 2.37 -12.39 -4.72
CA LEU A 121 2.69 -11.35 -5.71
C LEU A 121 1.62 -11.29 -6.79
N VAL A 122 1.22 -12.43 -7.34
CA VAL A 122 0.18 -12.51 -8.38
C VAL A 122 -1.11 -11.83 -7.89
N ALA A 123 -1.57 -12.13 -6.67
CA ALA A 123 -2.76 -11.49 -6.10
C ALA A 123 -2.60 -9.98 -5.88
N GLU A 124 -1.38 -9.49 -5.64
CA GLU A 124 -1.10 -8.05 -5.53
C GLU A 124 -1.10 -7.37 -6.89
N LEU A 125 -0.48 -7.96 -7.90
CA LEU A 125 -0.45 -7.44 -9.27
C LEU A 125 -1.85 -7.42 -9.90
N ARG A 126 -2.67 -8.46 -9.70
CA ARG A 126 -4.08 -8.47 -10.13
C ARG A 126 -4.89 -7.34 -9.50
N ARG A 127 -4.67 -7.05 -8.22
CA ARG A 127 -5.31 -5.89 -7.55
C ARG A 127 -4.87 -4.56 -8.15
N LYS A 128 -3.67 -4.50 -8.75
CA LYS A 128 -3.19 -3.33 -9.51
C LYS A 128 -3.74 -3.25 -10.93
N GLY A 129 -4.49 -4.26 -11.38
CA GLY A 129 -5.13 -4.27 -12.68
C GLY A 129 -4.26 -4.73 -13.84
N LEU A 130 -3.16 -5.39 -13.55
CA LEU A 130 -2.27 -5.94 -14.56
C LEU A 130 -2.89 -7.20 -15.17
N ASP A 131 -2.69 -7.39 -16.47
CA ASP A 131 -3.13 -8.57 -17.21
C ASP A 131 -2.27 -9.81 -16.87
N GLY A 132 -2.77 -10.99 -17.27
CA GLY A 132 -2.13 -12.27 -16.97
C GLY A 132 -0.71 -12.38 -17.51
N ASP A 133 -0.50 -12.02 -18.78
CA ASP A 133 0.79 -12.15 -19.45
C ASP A 133 1.84 -11.24 -18.79
N THR A 134 1.47 -9.99 -18.49
CA THR A 134 2.33 -9.05 -17.76
C THR A 134 2.70 -9.57 -16.36
N ILE A 135 1.75 -10.21 -15.67
CA ILE A 135 1.98 -10.79 -14.35
C ILE A 135 2.96 -11.95 -14.44
N ASP A 136 2.72 -12.87 -15.37
CA ASP A 136 3.52 -14.08 -15.52
C ASP A 136 4.95 -13.72 -15.93
N GLU A 137 5.12 -12.79 -16.86
CA GLU A 137 6.42 -12.23 -17.23
C GLU A 137 7.13 -11.64 -16.00
N ALA A 138 6.46 -10.78 -15.23
CA ALA A 138 7.09 -10.11 -14.10
C ALA A 138 7.47 -11.08 -12.97
N VAL A 139 6.63 -12.08 -12.66
CA VAL A 139 6.92 -13.07 -11.62
C VAL A 139 8.01 -14.03 -12.05
N SER A 140 8.12 -14.36 -13.34
CA SER A 140 9.18 -15.22 -13.88
C SER A 140 10.60 -14.64 -13.72
N THR A 141 10.72 -13.34 -13.39
CA THR A 141 12.01 -12.71 -13.08
C THR A 141 12.62 -13.18 -11.76
N ILE A 142 11.85 -13.85 -10.90
CA ILE A 142 12.35 -14.48 -9.69
C ILE A 142 12.74 -15.93 -10.03
N SER A 143 14.03 -16.24 -9.93
CA SER A 143 14.49 -17.62 -10.12
C SER A 143 14.09 -18.50 -8.93
N ALA A 144 14.01 -19.82 -9.16
CA ALA A 144 13.75 -20.78 -8.07
C ALA A 144 14.83 -20.73 -6.98
N ASP A 145 16.08 -20.44 -7.36
CA ASP A 145 17.20 -20.30 -6.43
C ASP A 145 17.06 -19.03 -5.58
N ASP A 146 16.74 -17.88 -6.20
CA ASP A 146 16.47 -16.63 -5.48
C ASP A 146 15.30 -16.80 -4.49
N GLU A 147 14.22 -17.45 -4.95
CA GLU A 147 13.05 -17.73 -4.14
C GLU A 147 13.44 -18.54 -2.90
N TYR A 148 14.19 -19.64 -3.09
CA TYR A 148 14.62 -20.46 -1.96
C TYR A 148 15.59 -19.73 -1.03
N ASP A 149 16.57 -19.01 -1.56
CA ASP A 149 17.51 -18.23 -0.74
C ASP A 149 16.79 -17.18 0.10
N ARG A 150 15.77 -16.54 -0.48
CA ARG A 150 14.93 -15.60 0.25
C ARG A 150 14.12 -16.31 1.34
N ALA A 151 13.56 -17.47 1.06
CA ALA A 151 12.83 -18.28 2.03
C ALA A 151 13.73 -18.67 3.22
N ARG A 152 14.95 -19.14 2.95
CA ARG A 152 15.94 -19.50 3.97
C ARG A 152 16.25 -18.34 4.89
N ARG A 153 16.59 -17.16 4.34
CA ARG A 153 16.87 -15.95 5.14
C ARG A 153 15.68 -15.54 6.02
N LEU A 154 14.46 -15.57 5.47
CA LEU A 154 13.25 -15.26 6.24
C LEU A 154 13.03 -16.22 7.41
N VAL A 155 13.34 -17.50 7.22
CA VAL A 155 13.23 -18.50 8.28
C VAL A 155 14.33 -18.29 9.32
N GLU A 156 15.58 -18.10 8.91
CA GLU A 156 16.72 -17.82 9.80
C GLU A 156 16.46 -16.60 10.70
N ASP A 157 15.97 -15.50 10.12
CA ASP A 157 15.60 -14.29 10.86
C ASP A 157 14.52 -14.56 11.90
N ARG A 158 13.60 -15.50 11.60
CA ARG A 158 12.47 -15.85 12.47
C ARG A 158 12.77 -17.01 13.42
N ALA A 159 13.84 -17.76 13.20
CA ALA A 159 14.18 -19.00 13.90
C ALA A 159 14.34 -18.78 15.41
N ARG A 160 14.93 -17.64 15.82
CA ARG A 160 15.07 -17.27 17.24
C ARG A 160 13.73 -17.20 17.99
N SER A 161 12.65 -16.85 17.29
CA SER A 161 11.32 -16.70 17.90
C SER A 161 10.58 -18.01 18.18
N VAL A 162 11.13 -19.13 17.70
CA VAL A 162 10.57 -20.47 17.89
C VAL A 162 11.49 -21.36 18.72
N ARG A 163 12.56 -20.81 19.30
CA ARG A 163 13.43 -21.51 20.24
C ARG A 163 12.62 -22.00 21.44
N GLY A 164 12.86 -23.22 21.88
CA GLY A 164 12.14 -23.87 22.99
C GLY A 164 10.72 -24.33 22.65
N MET A 165 10.21 -24.08 21.43
CA MET A 165 8.94 -24.66 20.99
C MET A 165 9.13 -26.13 20.55
N PRO A 166 8.13 -27.00 20.74
CA PRO A 166 8.15 -28.33 20.13
C PRO A 166 8.33 -28.22 18.61
N ARG A 167 9.21 -29.07 18.03
CA ARG A 167 9.58 -29.00 16.61
C ARG A 167 8.38 -28.91 15.65
N ARG A 168 7.32 -29.70 15.88
CA ARG A 168 6.09 -29.66 15.08
C ARG A 168 5.37 -28.31 15.16
N ALA A 169 5.36 -27.66 16.33
CA ALA A 169 4.76 -26.34 16.50
C ALA A 169 5.60 -25.25 15.83
N ALA A 170 6.93 -25.31 15.97
CA ALA A 170 7.87 -24.43 15.30
C ALA A 170 7.73 -24.52 13.77
N TYR A 171 7.67 -25.74 13.23
CA TYR A 171 7.46 -26.01 11.81
C TYR A 171 6.18 -25.34 11.28
N ARG A 172 5.03 -25.61 11.92
CA ARG A 172 3.75 -25.02 11.48
C ARG A 172 3.79 -23.49 11.47
N ARG A 173 4.45 -22.88 12.45
CA ARG A 173 4.56 -21.42 12.57
C ARG A 173 5.40 -20.82 11.44
N LEU A 174 6.55 -21.43 11.14
CA LEU A 174 7.46 -20.95 10.09
C LEU A 174 6.90 -21.24 8.68
N ALA A 175 6.43 -22.47 8.43
CA ALA A 175 5.82 -22.85 7.17
C ALA A 175 4.56 -22.00 6.87
N GLY A 176 3.72 -21.76 7.89
CA GLY A 176 2.57 -20.87 7.73
C GLY A 176 2.95 -19.41 7.44
N MET A 177 4.09 -18.95 7.95
CA MET A 177 4.62 -17.62 7.63
C MET A 177 5.08 -17.52 6.17
N LEU A 178 5.76 -18.54 5.66
CA LEU A 178 6.16 -18.63 4.25
C LEU A 178 4.94 -18.79 3.31
N ALA A 179 3.96 -19.61 3.66
CA ALA A 179 2.74 -19.77 2.87
C ALA A 179 1.99 -18.44 2.67
N ARG A 180 1.88 -17.60 3.72
CA ARG A 180 1.27 -16.26 3.60
C ARG A 180 2.09 -15.29 2.74
N LYS A 181 3.38 -15.56 2.55
CA LYS A 181 4.26 -14.82 1.65
C LYS A 181 4.26 -15.37 0.22
N GLY A 182 3.61 -16.51 -0.02
CA GLY A 182 3.42 -17.11 -1.33
C GLY A 182 4.43 -18.19 -1.71
N TYR A 183 5.25 -18.67 -0.78
CA TYR A 183 6.18 -19.77 -1.08
C TYR A 183 5.43 -21.09 -1.22
N GLY A 184 5.87 -21.91 -2.18
CA GLY A 184 5.36 -23.25 -2.38
C GLY A 184 5.62 -24.19 -1.18
N PRO A 185 4.87 -25.31 -1.08
CA PRO A 185 5.03 -26.27 0.00
C PRO A 185 6.45 -26.84 0.09
N ASP A 186 7.07 -27.17 -1.04
CA ASP A 186 8.39 -27.82 -1.09
C ASP A 186 9.50 -26.87 -0.63
N VAL A 187 9.52 -25.65 -1.16
CA VAL A 187 10.46 -24.59 -0.75
C VAL A 187 10.31 -24.29 0.74
N SER A 188 9.07 -24.22 1.23
CA SER A 188 8.78 -23.97 2.63
C SER A 188 9.25 -25.12 3.52
N ALA A 189 8.99 -26.37 3.14
CA ALA A 189 9.40 -27.54 3.89
C ALA A 189 10.93 -27.63 3.99
N ARG A 190 11.63 -27.48 2.85
CA ARG A 190 13.09 -27.52 2.77
C ARG A 190 13.72 -26.47 3.70
N ALA A 191 13.38 -25.20 3.50
CA ALA A 191 13.98 -24.10 4.27
C ALA A 191 13.68 -24.19 5.78
N VAL A 192 12.48 -24.66 6.16
CA VAL A 192 12.10 -24.77 7.58
C VAL A 192 12.78 -25.97 8.24
N CYS A 193 12.85 -27.13 7.59
CA CYS A 193 13.54 -28.30 8.15
C CYS A 193 15.01 -28.01 8.40
N GLU A 194 15.72 -27.46 7.41
CA GLU A 194 17.14 -27.10 7.52
C GLU A 194 17.39 -26.13 8.69
N ALA A 195 16.56 -25.09 8.83
CA ALA A 195 16.70 -24.14 9.91
C ALA A 195 16.42 -24.73 11.30
N LEU A 196 15.44 -25.65 11.41
CA LEU A 196 15.15 -26.32 12.68
C LEU A 196 16.22 -27.36 13.03
N ASP A 197 16.84 -28.00 12.04
CA ASP A 197 17.97 -28.91 12.24
C ASP A 197 19.19 -28.13 12.74
N ALA A 198 19.50 -26.99 12.13
CA ALA A 198 20.56 -26.10 12.59
C ALA A 198 20.36 -25.59 14.03
N LEU A 199 19.10 -25.40 14.47
CA LEU A 199 18.78 -25.05 15.86
C LEU A 199 18.98 -26.24 16.82
N GLY A 200 18.62 -27.45 16.41
CA GLY A 200 18.76 -28.67 17.24
C GLY A 200 20.20 -29.16 17.35
N SER A 201 21.04 -28.92 16.34
CA SER A 201 22.48 -29.21 16.39
C SER A 201 23.28 -28.22 17.25
N GLY A 202 22.66 -27.12 17.72
CA GLY A 202 23.31 -26.08 18.53
C GLY A 202 23.09 -26.18 20.04
N ASP A 203 22.27 -27.13 20.51
CA ASP A 203 21.97 -27.36 21.94
C ASP A 203 22.65 -28.65 22.47
N GLY A 204 23.74 -29.10 21.81
CA GLY A 204 24.50 -30.31 22.14
C GLY A 204 25.75 -30.07 22.98
N GLU A 205 25.61 -29.41 24.13
CA GLU A 205 26.45 -29.68 25.31
C GLU A 205 25.51 -30.06 26.45
N ASP A 206 25.00 -31.28 26.38
CA ASP A 206 24.53 -32.00 27.56
C ASP A 206 25.76 -32.21 28.46
N GLY A 207 25.97 -31.27 29.39
CA GLY A 207 26.83 -31.50 30.54
C GLY A 207 26.38 -32.81 31.20
N PRO A 208 27.29 -33.76 31.48
CA PRO A 208 26.89 -35.02 32.09
C PRO A 208 26.16 -34.73 33.39
N TRP A 209 24.95 -35.26 33.51
CA TRP A 209 24.25 -35.38 34.79
C TRP A 209 25.19 -36.12 35.75
N GLN A 210 25.88 -35.38 36.61
CA GLN A 210 26.52 -35.98 37.78
C GLN A 210 25.44 -36.16 38.83
N ASP A 211 24.95 -37.40 38.87
CA ASP A 211 24.21 -37.94 39.99
C ASP A 211 25.00 -37.71 41.28
N GLY A 212 24.47 -36.87 42.15
CA GLY A 212 24.95 -36.67 43.51
C GLY A 212 24.08 -37.43 44.50
N GLU A 213 24.04 -38.76 44.40
CA GLU A 213 23.66 -39.60 45.55
C GLU A 213 24.85 -39.70 46.51
N ALA A 214 24.75 -39.00 47.65
CA ALA A 214 25.34 -39.33 48.95
C ALA A 214 24.55 -38.49 49.98
N GLY A 215 23.84 -39.00 50.98
CA GLY A 215 24.13 -40.14 51.82
C GLY A 215 24.52 -39.63 53.22
N TRP A 216 23.60 -39.80 54.19
CA TRP A 216 23.82 -40.01 55.64
C TRP A 216 24.08 -38.83 56.62
N GLY A 217 23.23 -38.78 57.67
CA GLY A 217 23.54 -38.38 59.06
C GLY A 217 23.45 -36.87 59.37
N ALA A 218 22.84 -36.39 60.46
CA ALA A 218 22.33 -36.98 61.70
C ALA A 218 21.22 -36.10 62.29
#